data_AF-A0A1I6DVK8-F1
#
_entry.id   AF-A0A1I6DVK8-F1
#
_cell.length_a   1.000
_cell.length_b   1.000
_cell.length_c   1.000
_cell.angle_alpha   90.00
_cell.angle_beta   90.00
_cell.angle_gamma   90.00
#
_symmetry.space_group_name_H-M   'P 1'
#
loop_
_entity.id
_entity.type
_entity.pdbx_description
1 polymer ?
#
loop_
_entity_poly.entity_id
_entity_poly.type
_entity_poly.pdbx_seq_one_letter_code
_entity_poly.pdbx_strand_id
1 'polypeptide(L)'
;MKTVSAVLTSALFASATAVASETPVNLPAPTAGVQAFLNVLNSGNGKPMEQMTPQEARQVLVGAQKGVTLPSAQVSEKIITVNGQSIKLKIVKPDNATGTLPVFMFFHGGGWVLGDFPTHERLIRDLVRSSGAAAVYVDYTPSPEAHFPVAINQAYEATKWVAEHGQEIGVDGSRLGLVGNSVGGNMVASVALQAKQFNGPKIRYNVMLWPVTDANFDNASYNRYENGYFLTKNMMKWFWDNYTTSASDRNNILASPLRATTEQLKGFPQTLIQTAELDVLRDEGEAFGRKLDAAGVPVTVTRYNGMIHDYGLLNPLSQEPTVKTALEQAGAALHKHLE
;
A
#
# COMPACT_ATOMS: atom_id res chain seq x y z
N MET A 1 18.23 35.92 39.38
CA MET A 1 18.04 36.10 37.91
C MET A 1 19.27 36.59 37.13
N LYS A 2 20.44 36.85 37.73
CA LYS A 2 21.66 37.30 37.00
C LYS A 2 22.69 36.20 36.69
N THR A 3 22.50 34.97 37.16
CA THR A 3 23.49 33.88 37.05
C THR A 3 23.17 32.82 35.98
N VAL A 4 21.98 32.85 35.36
CA VAL A 4 21.60 31.89 34.30
C VAL A 4 21.99 32.39 32.90
N SER A 5 22.06 33.71 32.67
CA SER A 5 22.44 34.29 31.37
C SER A 5 23.92 34.09 30.99
N ALA A 6 24.82 33.90 31.96
CA ALA A 6 26.25 33.75 31.68
C ALA A 6 26.63 32.34 31.17
N VAL A 7 25.79 31.33 31.41
CA VAL A 7 26.07 29.95 30.96
C VAL A 7 25.64 29.74 29.50
N LEU A 8 24.60 30.44 29.04
CA LEU A 8 24.13 30.41 27.64
C LEU A 8 25.11 31.05 26.64
N THR A 9 26.08 31.85 27.11
CA THR A 9 27.11 32.50 26.28
C THR A 9 28.48 31.82 26.40
N SER A 10 28.59 30.75 27.20
CA SER A 10 29.81 29.94 27.29
C SER A 10 29.88 28.97 26.11
N ALA A 11 31.10 28.65 25.67
CA ALA A 11 31.42 27.77 24.54
C ALA A 11 30.82 26.34 24.60
N LEU A 12 30.06 26.00 25.64
CA LEU A 12 29.29 24.75 25.73
C LEU A 12 28.17 24.62 24.69
N PHE A 13 27.68 25.73 24.12
CA PHE A 13 26.68 25.72 23.05
C PHE A 13 27.24 26.14 21.68
N ALA A 14 28.56 26.35 21.58
CA ALA A 14 29.18 26.59 20.29
C ALA A 14 29.14 25.29 19.47
N SER A 15 28.45 25.30 18.34
CA SER A 15 28.42 24.13 17.47
C SER A 15 29.84 23.87 16.96
N ALA A 16 30.30 22.62 17.06
CA ALA A 16 31.58 22.20 16.48
C ALA A 16 31.61 22.31 14.95
N THR A 17 30.47 22.66 14.33
CA THR A 17 30.29 22.95 12.91
C THR A 17 30.46 24.44 12.60
N ALA A 18 31.55 25.04 13.06
CA ALA A 18 31.99 26.35 12.56
C ALA A 18 32.99 26.16 11.41
N VAL A 19 32.58 25.47 10.34
CA VAL A 19 33.30 25.45 9.05
C VAL A 19 32.26 25.34 7.92
N ALA A 20 32.28 26.36 7.05
CA ALA A 20 31.51 26.54 5.81
C ALA A 20 29.98 26.66 5.92
N SER A 21 29.46 27.80 5.46
CA SER A 21 28.06 28.06 5.18
C SER A 21 27.57 27.25 3.98
N GLU A 22 27.53 25.94 4.09
CA GLU A 22 26.75 25.13 3.16
C GLU A 22 25.29 25.18 3.60
N THR A 23 24.42 25.70 2.73
CA THR A 23 22.97 25.59 2.90
C THR A 23 22.65 24.13 3.17
N PRO A 24 21.97 23.76 4.29
CA PRO A 24 21.67 22.37 4.57
C PRO A 24 20.91 21.75 3.39
N VAL A 25 21.55 20.81 2.68
CA VAL A 25 20.94 20.18 1.51
C VAL A 25 20.07 19.02 1.99
N ASN A 26 18.75 19.17 1.85
CA ASN A 26 17.80 18.10 2.18
C ASN A 26 17.73 17.05 1.04
N LEU A 27 18.82 16.30 0.85
CA LEU A 27 18.86 15.22 -0.13
C LEU A 27 18.12 13.98 0.42
N PRO A 28 17.19 13.38 -0.36
CA PRO A 28 16.61 12.09 -0.04
C PRO A 28 17.68 11.04 0.25
N ALA A 29 17.59 10.39 1.40
CA ALA A 29 18.47 9.31 1.82
C ALA A 29 17.67 8.30 2.65
N PRO A 30 17.92 6.99 2.50
CA PRO A 30 17.24 5.98 3.31
C PRO A 30 17.57 6.15 4.80
N THR A 31 16.65 5.74 5.68
CA THR A 31 17.01 5.58 7.10
C THR A 31 18.13 4.54 7.26
N ALA A 32 18.84 4.56 8.38
CA ALA A 32 19.93 3.62 8.62
C ALA A 32 19.47 2.15 8.53
N GLY A 33 18.28 1.83 9.03
CA GLY A 33 17.70 0.48 8.94
C GLY A 33 17.36 0.08 7.51
N VAL A 34 16.76 1.00 6.73
CA VAL A 34 16.49 0.77 5.31
C VAL A 34 17.78 0.62 4.51
N GLN A 35 18.80 1.44 4.76
CA GLN A 35 20.11 1.30 4.11
C GLN A 35 20.76 -0.04 4.42
N ALA A 36 20.69 -0.51 5.68
CA ALA A 36 21.22 -1.82 6.06
C ALA A 36 20.52 -2.96 5.31
N PHE A 37 19.20 -2.89 5.17
CA PHE A 37 18.43 -3.82 4.35
C PHE A 37 18.86 -3.78 2.88
N LEU A 38 18.96 -2.59 2.28
CA LEU A 38 19.39 -2.42 0.89
C LEU A 38 20.81 -2.94 0.66
N ASN A 39 21.73 -2.74 1.60
CA ASN A 39 23.10 -3.26 1.49
C ASN A 39 23.12 -4.78 1.38
N VAL A 40 22.33 -5.49 2.18
CA VAL A 40 22.21 -6.96 2.10
C VAL A 40 21.58 -7.36 0.77
N LEU A 41 20.45 -6.75 0.40
CA LEU A 41 19.74 -7.06 -0.84
C LEU A 41 20.63 -6.87 -2.07
N ASN A 42 21.30 -5.71 -2.17
CA ASN A 42 22.12 -5.33 -3.33
C ASN A 42 23.49 -6.02 -3.36
N SER A 43 23.91 -6.70 -2.29
CA SER A 43 25.12 -7.53 -2.27
C SER A 43 24.90 -8.93 -2.88
N GLY A 44 23.65 -9.33 -3.11
CA GLY A 44 23.33 -10.63 -3.68
C GLY A 44 23.65 -10.69 -5.18
N ASN A 45 24.20 -11.83 -5.63
CA ASN A 45 24.46 -12.11 -7.05
C ASN A 45 23.25 -12.79 -7.74
N GLY A 46 22.03 -12.52 -7.26
CA GLY A 46 20.81 -13.07 -7.83
C GLY A 46 20.50 -12.48 -9.19
N LYS A 47 19.79 -13.23 -10.06
CA LYS A 47 19.26 -12.68 -11.31
C LYS A 47 18.23 -11.58 -11.01
N PRO A 48 18.14 -10.51 -11.82
CA PRO A 48 17.04 -9.54 -11.74
C PRO A 48 15.68 -10.23 -11.81
N MET A 49 14.69 -9.71 -11.06
CA MET A 49 13.39 -10.37 -10.92
C MET A 49 12.65 -10.50 -12.25
N GLU A 50 12.77 -9.51 -13.13
CA GLU A 50 12.18 -9.52 -14.47
C GLU A 50 12.75 -10.60 -15.41
N GLN A 51 13.85 -11.26 -15.02
CA GLN A 51 14.44 -12.40 -15.72
C GLN A 51 14.06 -13.74 -15.08
N MET A 52 13.26 -13.72 -14.01
CA MET A 52 12.73 -14.92 -13.37
C MET A 52 11.44 -15.37 -14.02
N THR A 53 11.14 -16.66 -13.88
CA THR A 53 9.76 -17.14 -14.04
C THR A 53 8.87 -16.57 -12.93
N PRO A 54 7.54 -16.44 -13.15
CA PRO A 54 6.60 -16.04 -12.10
C PRO A 54 6.74 -16.86 -10.81
N GLN A 55 6.94 -18.18 -10.93
CA GLN A 55 7.08 -19.08 -9.78
C GLN A 55 8.34 -18.79 -8.96
N GLU A 56 9.48 -18.59 -9.62
CA GLU A 56 10.73 -18.20 -8.94
C GLU A 56 10.58 -16.84 -8.25
N ALA A 57 10.01 -15.84 -8.94
CA ALA A 57 9.82 -14.51 -8.38
C ALA A 57 8.89 -14.54 -7.15
N ARG A 58 7.82 -15.35 -7.18
CA ARG A 58 6.94 -15.56 -6.01
C ARG A 58 7.71 -16.11 -4.81
N GLN A 59 8.62 -17.07 -5.05
CA GLN A 59 9.43 -17.64 -3.96
C GLN A 59 10.40 -16.63 -3.34
N VAL A 60 10.86 -15.63 -4.08
CA VAL A 60 11.68 -14.54 -3.51
C VAL A 60 10.90 -13.79 -2.43
N LEU A 61 9.67 -13.37 -2.72
CA LEU A 61 8.83 -12.67 -1.73
C LEU A 61 8.46 -13.59 -0.57
N VAL A 62 8.07 -14.84 -0.83
CA VAL A 62 7.78 -15.83 0.23
C VAL A 62 9.00 -16.01 1.14
N GLY A 63 10.20 -16.13 0.59
CA GLY A 63 11.44 -16.25 1.35
C GLY A 63 11.73 -15.03 2.21
N ALA A 64 11.60 -13.82 1.62
CA ALA A 64 11.83 -12.56 2.32
C ALA A 64 10.87 -12.31 3.49
N GLN A 65 9.67 -12.89 3.44
CA GLN A 65 8.64 -12.75 4.47
C GLN A 65 8.73 -13.81 5.58
N LYS A 66 9.61 -14.80 5.50
CA LYS A 66 9.76 -15.81 6.56
C LYS A 66 10.34 -15.24 7.85
N GLY A 67 10.05 -15.90 8.98
CA GLY A 67 10.74 -15.69 10.25
C GLY A 67 10.26 -14.49 11.08
N VAL A 68 9.16 -13.83 10.71
CA VAL A 68 8.57 -12.77 11.54
C VAL A 68 7.67 -13.35 12.62
N THR A 69 7.68 -12.74 13.81
CA THR A 69 6.65 -12.98 14.81
C THR A 69 5.39 -12.22 14.41
N LEU A 70 4.29 -12.94 14.18
CA LEU A 70 3.01 -12.33 13.84
C LEU A 70 2.36 -11.71 15.08
N PRO A 71 1.86 -10.46 15.02
CA PRO A 71 1.02 -9.91 16.07
C PRO A 71 -0.22 -10.78 16.30
N SER A 72 -0.71 -10.87 17.54
CA SER A 72 -1.89 -11.71 17.82
C SER A 72 -3.13 -11.20 17.08
N ALA A 73 -3.88 -12.13 16.47
CA ALA A 73 -5.10 -11.88 15.72
C ALA A 73 -5.84 -13.21 15.47
N GLN A 74 -7.16 -13.14 15.34
CA GLN A 74 -7.97 -14.27 14.89
C GLN A 74 -7.96 -14.31 13.35
N VAL A 75 -7.71 -15.49 12.77
CA VAL A 75 -7.73 -15.68 11.31
C VAL A 75 -8.70 -16.80 10.96
N SER A 76 -9.61 -16.54 10.04
CA SER A 76 -10.52 -17.54 9.47
C SER A 76 -10.53 -17.46 7.94
N GLU A 77 -11.24 -18.39 7.31
CA GLU A 77 -11.35 -18.49 5.86
C GLU A 77 -12.81 -18.65 5.46
N LYS A 78 -13.20 -18.06 4.33
CA LYS A 78 -14.50 -18.28 3.69
C LYS A 78 -14.31 -18.30 2.19
N ILE A 79 -14.97 -19.24 1.52
CA ILE A 79 -15.12 -19.22 0.06
C ILE A 79 -16.52 -18.69 -0.22
N ILE A 80 -16.60 -17.65 -1.04
CA ILE A 80 -17.86 -17.10 -1.54
C ILE A 80 -18.05 -17.50 -2.99
N THR A 81 -19.30 -17.62 -3.43
CA THR A 81 -19.63 -17.84 -4.83
C THR A 81 -20.37 -16.63 -5.37
N VAL A 82 -19.76 -15.92 -6.32
CA VAL A 82 -20.35 -14.74 -6.95
C VAL A 82 -20.31 -14.92 -8.46
N ASN A 83 -21.45 -14.79 -9.14
CA ASN A 83 -21.59 -14.98 -10.59
C ASN A 83 -20.99 -16.31 -11.10
N GLY A 84 -21.12 -17.38 -10.32
CA GLY A 84 -20.57 -18.71 -10.64
C GLY A 84 -19.06 -18.86 -10.41
N GLN A 85 -18.37 -17.84 -9.91
CA GLN A 85 -16.94 -17.89 -9.56
C GLN A 85 -16.75 -18.04 -8.06
N SER A 86 -15.84 -18.93 -7.67
CA SER A 86 -15.40 -19.07 -6.27
C SER A 86 -14.30 -18.07 -5.97
N ILE A 87 -14.48 -17.25 -4.93
CA ILE A 87 -13.46 -16.31 -4.44
C ILE A 87 -13.15 -16.69 -3.00
N LYS A 88 -11.86 -16.93 -2.71
CA LYS A 88 -11.41 -17.23 -1.35
C LYS A 88 -11.10 -15.94 -0.61
N LEU A 89 -11.57 -15.87 0.63
CA LEU A 89 -11.37 -14.77 1.55
C LEU A 89 -10.61 -15.26 2.79
N LYS A 90 -9.66 -14.46 3.26
CA LYS A 90 -9.08 -14.61 4.60
C LYS A 90 -9.57 -13.46 5.46
N ILE A 91 -10.19 -13.79 6.58
CA ILE A 91 -10.78 -12.81 7.49
C ILE A 91 -9.86 -12.72 8.70
N VAL A 92 -9.35 -11.52 8.98
CA VAL A 92 -8.47 -11.26 10.12
C VAL A 92 -9.17 -10.29 11.07
N LYS A 93 -9.26 -10.64 12.35
CA LYS A 93 -9.92 -9.84 13.39
C LYS A 93 -8.98 -9.61 14.58
N PRO A 94 -9.21 -8.55 15.37
CA PRO A 94 -8.51 -8.38 16.64
C PRO A 94 -8.67 -9.63 17.54
N ASP A 95 -7.64 -9.95 18.33
CA ASP A 95 -7.57 -11.19 19.11
C ASP A 95 -8.75 -11.38 20.10
N ASN A 96 -9.22 -10.28 20.69
CA ASN A 96 -10.34 -10.25 21.63
C ASN A 96 -11.63 -9.68 21.00
N ALA A 97 -11.81 -9.84 19.68
CA ALA A 97 -12.98 -9.33 19.00
C ALA A 97 -14.28 -9.98 19.52
N THR A 98 -15.22 -9.14 19.96
CA THR A 98 -16.58 -9.55 20.33
C THR A 98 -17.60 -8.69 19.59
N GLY A 99 -18.72 -9.29 19.16
CA GLY A 99 -19.77 -8.58 18.43
C GLY A 99 -19.41 -8.27 16.96
N THR A 100 -20.19 -7.40 16.35
CA THR A 100 -20.06 -7.01 14.94
C THR A 100 -19.03 -5.89 14.76
N LEU A 101 -18.00 -6.12 13.95
CA LEU A 101 -16.94 -5.14 13.68
C LEU A 101 -17.21 -4.33 12.40
N PRO A 102 -16.68 -3.10 12.27
CA PRO A 102 -16.48 -2.52 10.95
C PRO A 102 -15.46 -3.35 10.16
N VAL A 103 -15.39 -3.14 8.85
CA VAL A 103 -14.56 -3.94 7.97
C VAL A 103 -13.81 -3.09 6.96
N PHE A 104 -12.63 -3.55 6.57
CA PHE A 104 -11.98 -3.10 5.36
C PHE A 104 -11.60 -4.28 4.48
N MET A 105 -11.78 -4.11 3.17
CA MET A 105 -11.20 -5.02 2.19
C MET A 105 -9.68 -4.81 2.17
N PHE A 106 -8.92 -5.89 2.03
CA PHE A 106 -7.48 -5.83 1.83
C PHE A 106 -7.10 -6.43 0.48
N PHE A 107 -6.50 -5.60 -0.36
CA PHE A 107 -5.96 -5.99 -1.66
C PHE A 107 -4.44 -6.00 -1.58
N HIS A 108 -3.84 -7.16 -1.81
CA HIS A 108 -2.40 -7.32 -1.61
C HIS A 108 -1.57 -6.76 -2.76
N GLY A 109 -0.33 -6.40 -2.44
CA GLY A 109 0.67 -5.98 -3.42
C GLY A 109 1.40 -7.16 -4.05
N GLY A 110 2.49 -6.86 -4.77
CA GLY A 110 3.32 -7.85 -5.46
C GLY A 110 3.28 -7.76 -6.98
N GLY A 111 2.96 -6.60 -7.56
CA GLY A 111 3.05 -6.42 -9.02
C GLY A 111 2.11 -7.34 -9.82
N TRP A 112 0.98 -7.73 -9.23
CA TRP A 112 -0.01 -8.70 -9.71
C TRP A 112 0.50 -10.14 -9.86
N VAL A 113 1.81 -10.32 -9.99
CA VAL A 113 2.46 -11.63 -10.17
C VAL A 113 2.77 -12.30 -8.85
N LEU A 114 3.13 -11.53 -7.84
CA LEU A 114 3.59 -11.98 -6.53
C LEU A 114 2.50 -11.77 -5.47
N GLY A 115 2.81 -12.22 -4.26
CA GLY A 115 2.01 -11.98 -3.08
C GLY A 115 0.91 -13.01 -2.91
N ASP A 116 0.58 -13.21 -1.65
CA ASP A 116 -0.48 -14.05 -1.15
C ASP A 116 -0.83 -13.60 0.28
N PHE A 117 -1.75 -14.29 0.94
CA PHE A 117 -2.09 -13.97 2.33
C PHE A 117 -0.89 -14.10 3.28
N PRO A 118 -0.14 -15.24 3.33
CA PRO A 118 1.00 -15.39 4.23
C PRO A 118 2.07 -14.29 4.09
N THR A 119 2.38 -13.85 2.87
CA THR A 119 3.36 -12.78 2.63
C THR A 119 2.87 -11.43 3.16
N HIS A 120 1.57 -11.19 3.22
CA HIS A 120 0.99 -9.92 3.70
C HIS A 120 0.46 -10.00 5.14
N GLU A 121 0.45 -11.18 5.75
CA GLU A 121 -0.27 -11.46 6.99
C GLU A 121 0.15 -10.54 8.14
N ARG A 122 1.45 -10.27 8.31
CA ARG A 122 1.94 -9.36 9.36
C ARG A 122 1.43 -7.93 9.17
N LEU A 123 1.50 -7.40 7.94
CA LEU A 123 0.97 -6.07 7.61
C LEU A 123 -0.54 -5.99 7.87
N ILE A 124 -1.30 -7.01 7.45
CA ILE A 124 -2.75 -7.09 7.69
C ILE A 124 -3.05 -7.09 9.19
N ARG A 125 -2.33 -7.89 9.97
CA ARG A 125 -2.50 -7.97 11.43
C ARG A 125 -2.17 -6.64 12.12
N ASP A 126 -1.14 -5.91 11.67
CA ASP A 126 -0.81 -4.58 12.21
C ASP A 126 -1.91 -3.55 11.93
N LEU A 127 -2.49 -3.56 10.72
CA LEU A 127 -3.61 -2.69 10.36
C LEU A 127 -4.89 -3.05 11.13
N VAL A 128 -5.20 -4.33 11.28
CA VAL A 128 -6.33 -4.83 12.10
C VAL A 128 -6.18 -4.38 13.54
N ARG A 129 -5.01 -4.58 14.14
CA ARG A 129 -4.73 -4.18 15.52
C ARG A 129 -4.84 -2.67 15.73
N SER A 130 -4.35 -1.89 14.77
CA SER A 130 -4.30 -0.42 14.89
C SER A 130 -5.63 0.25 14.55
N SER A 131 -6.50 -0.41 13.77
CA SER A 131 -7.83 0.13 13.41
C SER A 131 -8.98 -0.41 14.27
N GLY A 132 -8.80 -1.58 14.88
CA GLY A 132 -9.88 -2.32 15.53
C GLY A 132 -10.92 -2.92 14.57
N ALA A 133 -10.75 -2.74 13.25
CA ALA A 133 -11.64 -3.28 12.23
C ALA A 133 -11.21 -4.67 11.76
N ALA A 134 -12.14 -5.42 11.17
CA ALA A 134 -11.82 -6.68 10.50
C ALA A 134 -11.20 -6.41 9.12
N ALA A 135 -10.18 -7.17 8.75
CA ALA A 135 -9.69 -7.21 7.37
C ALA A 135 -10.34 -8.38 6.63
N VAL A 136 -10.78 -8.14 5.40
CA VAL A 136 -11.16 -9.20 4.44
C VAL A 136 -10.16 -9.16 3.29
N TYR A 137 -9.15 -10.02 3.37
CA TYR A 137 -8.22 -10.25 2.28
C TYR A 137 -8.91 -11.03 1.15
N VAL A 138 -8.72 -10.59 -0.09
CA VAL A 138 -9.26 -11.25 -1.29
C VAL A 138 -8.13 -12.00 -2.00
N ASP A 139 -8.29 -13.32 -2.15
CA ASP A 139 -7.33 -14.20 -2.85
C ASP A 139 -7.56 -14.11 -4.38
N TYR A 140 -7.23 -12.97 -4.96
CA TYR A 140 -7.45 -12.72 -6.39
C TYR A 140 -6.52 -13.59 -7.25
N THR A 141 -6.94 -13.89 -8.49
CA THR A 141 -6.11 -14.68 -9.42
C THR A 141 -4.88 -13.88 -9.86
N PRO A 142 -3.65 -14.40 -9.66
CA PRO A 142 -2.44 -13.69 -10.02
C PRO A 142 -2.22 -13.61 -11.52
N SER A 143 -1.35 -12.69 -11.94
CA SER A 143 -0.79 -12.65 -13.29
C SER A 143 0.49 -13.49 -13.38
N PRO A 144 0.85 -14.00 -14.57
CA PRO A 144 0.14 -13.91 -15.85
C PRO A 144 -0.97 -14.97 -16.04
N GLU A 145 -1.33 -15.76 -15.02
CA GLU A 145 -2.42 -16.74 -15.13
C GLU A 145 -3.77 -16.06 -15.45
N ALA A 146 -3.97 -14.85 -14.93
CA ALA A 146 -5.02 -13.95 -15.36
C ALA A 146 -4.45 -12.56 -15.69
N HIS A 147 -5.13 -11.86 -16.59
CA HIS A 147 -4.81 -10.49 -16.98
C HIS A 147 -5.91 -9.53 -16.53
N PHE A 148 -5.68 -8.22 -16.68
CA PHE A 148 -6.74 -7.22 -16.55
C PHE A 148 -7.98 -7.62 -17.39
N PRO A 149 -9.22 -7.52 -16.88
CA PRO A 149 -9.64 -7.00 -15.57
C PRO A 149 -10.00 -8.08 -14.52
N VAL A 150 -9.54 -9.32 -14.65
CA VAL A 150 -10.02 -10.45 -13.81
C VAL A 150 -9.92 -10.17 -12.32
N ALA A 151 -8.72 -9.80 -11.84
CA ALA A 151 -8.48 -9.60 -10.41
C ALA A 151 -9.28 -8.41 -9.83
N ILE A 152 -9.43 -7.31 -10.57
CA ILE A 152 -10.19 -6.13 -10.11
C ILE A 152 -11.70 -6.39 -10.10
N ASN A 153 -12.20 -7.28 -10.96
CA ASN A 153 -13.59 -7.73 -10.93
C ASN A 153 -13.83 -8.62 -9.71
N GLN A 154 -12.93 -9.57 -9.43
CA GLN A 154 -12.98 -10.39 -8.22
C GLN A 154 -12.95 -9.54 -6.94
N ALA A 155 -12.08 -8.54 -6.90
CA ALA A 155 -11.98 -7.61 -5.79
C ALA A 155 -13.27 -6.80 -5.58
N TYR A 156 -13.88 -6.30 -6.66
CA TYR A 156 -15.14 -5.57 -6.60
C TYR A 156 -16.31 -6.47 -6.16
N GLU A 157 -16.43 -7.67 -6.73
CA GLU A 157 -17.49 -8.62 -6.37
C GLU A 157 -17.36 -9.09 -4.92
N ALA A 158 -16.15 -9.34 -4.42
CA ALA A 158 -15.92 -9.63 -3.00
C ALA A 158 -16.29 -8.44 -2.10
N THR A 159 -15.97 -7.22 -2.53
CA THR A 159 -16.33 -5.98 -1.81
C THR A 159 -17.85 -5.83 -1.71
N LYS A 160 -18.56 -6.04 -2.82
CA LYS A 160 -20.02 -6.02 -2.88
C LYS A 160 -20.62 -7.12 -1.99
N TRP A 161 -20.10 -8.33 -2.07
CA TRP A 161 -20.55 -9.44 -1.22
C TRP A 161 -20.39 -9.10 0.27
N VAL A 162 -19.26 -8.53 0.70
CA VAL A 162 -19.07 -8.13 2.11
C VAL A 162 -20.06 -7.04 2.52
N ALA A 163 -20.36 -6.09 1.64
CA ALA A 163 -21.35 -5.06 1.93
C ALA A 163 -22.76 -5.64 2.14
N GLU A 164 -23.14 -6.65 1.36
CA GLU A 164 -24.47 -7.28 1.37
C GLU A 164 -24.61 -8.40 2.42
N HIS A 165 -23.53 -9.16 2.66
CA HIS A 165 -23.52 -10.40 3.43
C HIS A 165 -22.53 -10.38 4.62
N GLY A 166 -22.00 -9.23 5.00
CA GLY A 166 -20.99 -9.10 6.04
C GLY A 166 -21.37 -9.74 7.39
N GLN A 167 -22.66 -9.82 7.71
CA GLN A 167 -23.15 -10.47 8.93
C GLN A 167 -22.73 -11.95 9.01
N GLU A 168 -22.60 -12.65 7.88
CA GLU A 168 -22.16 -14.06 7.82
C GLU A 168 -20.72 -14.26 8.28
N ILE A 169 -19.90 -13.21 8.24
CA ILE A 169 -18.52 -13.21 8.74
C ILE A 169 -18.38 -12.32 9.99
N GLY A 170 -19.50 -11.89 10.59
CA GLY A 170 -19.53 -11.07 11.79
C GLY A 170 -18.98 -9.65 11.59
N VAL A 171 -19.26 -9.02 10.46
CA VAL A 171 -18.91 -7.62 10.17
C VAL A 171 -20.12 -6.81 9.72
N ASP A 172 -20.06 -5.50 9.89
CA ASP A 172 -21.03 -4.54 9.40
C ASP A 172 -20.59 -3.99 8.04
N GLY A 173 -21.17 -4.55 6.98
CA GLY A 173 -20.88 -4.19 5.59
C GLY A 173 -21.22 -2.74 5.21
N SER A 174 -21.97 -2.01 6.05
CA SER A 174 -22.25 -0.57 5.84
C SER A 174 -21.12 0.36 6.30
N ARG A 175 -20.19 -0.18 7.10
CA ARG A 175 -18.98 0.47 7.59
C ARG A 175 -17.76 -0.20 6.97
N LEU A 176 -17.66 -0.02 5.65
CA LEU A 176 -16.70 -0.69 4.76
C LEU A 176 -15.63 0.28 4.26
N GLY A 177 -14.36 -0.05 4.49
CA GLY A 177 -13.20 0.61 3.88
C GLY A 177 -12.51 -0.25 2.83
N LEU A 178 -11.60 0.34 2.06
CA LEU A 178 -10.73 -0.36 1.10
C LEU A 178 -9.27 -0.03 1.42
N VAL A 179 -8.43 -1.06 1.55
CA VAL A 179 -7.01 -0.91 1.86
C VAL A 179 -6.19 -1.78 0.93
N GLY A 180 -5.03 -1.27 0.50
CA GLY A 180 -4.07 -2.09 -0.24
C GLY A 180 -2.73 -1.42 -0.42
N ASN A 181 -1.70 -2.24 -0.63
CA ASN A 181 -0.32 -1.80 -0.83
C ASN A 181 0.13 -1.99 -2.27
N SER A 182 0.91 -1.07 -2.83
CA SER A 182 1.46 -1.19 -4.19
C SER A 182 0.34 -1.34 -5.24
N VAL A 183 0.31 -2.43 -6.01
CA VAL A 183 -0.81 -2.78 -6.90
C VAL A 183 -2.13 -3.06 -6.16
N GLY A 184 -2.08 -3.40 -4.88
CA GLY A 184 -3.26 -3.42 -4.02
C GLY A 184 -3.84 -2.02 -3.82
N GLY A 185 -2.98 -1.00 -3.74
CA GLY A 185 -3.40 0.41 -3.74
C GLY A 185 -4.02 0.82 -5.08
N ASN A 186 -3.51 0.29 -6.20
CA ASN A 186 -4.16 0.41 -7.50
C ASN A 186 -5.57 -0.20 -7.50
N MET A 187 -5.68 -1.40 -6.94
CA MET A 187 -6.94 -2.15 -6.83
C MET A 187 -7.96 -1.42 -5.93
N VAL A 188 -7.53 -0.74 -4.86
CA VAL A 188 -8.40 0.16 -4.07
C VAL A 188 -9.06 1.20 -4.97
N ALA A 189 -8.28 1.89 -5.80
CA ALA A 189 -8.82 2.90 -6.71
C ALA A 189 -9.73 2.30 -7.78
N SER A 190 -9.35 1.15 -8.32
CA SER A 190 -10.16 0.42 -9.30
C SER A 190 -11.53 0.01 -8.74
N VAL A 191 -11.57 -0.59 -7.54
CA VAL A 191 -12.81 -1.00 -6.87
C VAL A 191 -13.68 0.20 -6.50
N ALA A 192 -13.10 1.29 -6.01
CA ALA A 192 -13.85 2.50 -5.69
C ALA A 192 -14.46 3.17 -6.95
N LEU A 193 -13.74 3.17 -8.08
CA LEU A 193 -14.26 3.65 -9.37
C LEU A 193 -15.39 2.76 -9.89
N GLN A 194 -15.26 1.43 -9.80
CA GLN A 194 -16.32 0.49 -10.12
C GLN A 194 -17.55 0.71 -9.24
N ALA A 195 -17.38 0.84 -7.92
CA ALA A 195 -18.48 1.08 -7.00
C ALA A 195 -19.23 2.38 -7.32
N LYS A 196 -18.51 3.44 -7.70
CA LYS A 196 -19.15 4.67 -8.19
C LYS A 196 -19.93 4.43 -9.48
N GLN A 197 -19.35 3.74 -10.46
CA GLN A 197 -20.01 3.46 -11.74
C GLN A 197 -21.26 2.59 -11.59
N PHE A 198 -21.26 1.65 -10.64
CA PHE A 198 -22.36 0.72 -10.39
C PHE A 198 -23.28 1.14 -9.24
N ASN A 199 -23.14 2.37 -8.73
CA ASN A 199 -23.95 2.96 -7.65
C ASN A 199 -23.90 2.18 -6.32
N GLY A 200 -22.79 1.52 -6.02
CA GLY A 200 -22.56 0.84 -4.75
C GLY A 200 -21.47 -0.24 -4.82
N PRO A 201 -21.05 -0.79 -3.68
CA PRO A 201 -21.49 -0.44 -2.33
C PRO A 201 -20.92 0.90 -1.84
N LYS A 202 -21.47 1.44 -0.75
CA LYS A 202 -20.93 2.66 -0.11
C LYS A 202 -19.59 2.33 0.54
N ILE A 203 -18.56 3.09 0.17
CA ILE A 203 -17.22 3.01 0.77
C ILE A 203 -17.03 4.20 1.71
N ARG A 204 -16.60 3.93 2.94
CA ARG A 204 -16.34 4.94 3.98
C ARG A 204 -14.98 5.61 3.78
N TYR A 205 -13.95 4.82 3.53
CA TYR A 205 -12.58 5.28 3.50
C TYR A 205 -11.68 4.38 2.66
N ASN A 206 -10.75 5.00 1.95
CA ASN A 206 -9.70 4.32 1.20
C ASN A 206 -8.35 4.57 1.86
N VAL A 207 -7.50 3.53 1.94
CA VAL A 207 -6.09 3.66 2.31
C VAL A 207 -5.23 3.03 1.22
N MET A 208 -4.55 3.88 0.47
CA MET A 208 -3.66 3.51 -0.64
C MET A 208 -2.21 3.61 -0.16
N LEU A 209 -1.61 2.48 0.18
CA LEU A 209 -0.23 2.41 0.66
C LEU A 209 0.70 2.30 -0.55
N TRP A 210 1.53 3.33 -0.78
CA TRP A 210 2.52 3.46 -1.86
C TRP A 210 2.01 2.91 -3.22
N PRO A 211 0.90 3.48 -3.73
CA PRO A 211 0.12 2.85 -4.78
C PRO A 211 0.76 2.95 -6.17
N VAL A 212 0.51 1.94 -7.01
CA VAL A 212 0.60 2.09 -8.47
C VAL A 212 -0.65 2.83 -8.97
N THR A 213 -0.49 3.84 -9.81
CA THR A 213 -1.57 4.68 -10.33
C THR A 213 -1.46 4.98 -11.82
N ASP A 214 -0.32 4.72 -12.47
CA ASP A 214 -0.17 4.88 -13.92
C ASP A 214 0.76 3.81 -14.55
N ALA A 215 0.41 3.37 -15.75
CA ALA A 215 1.27 2.58 -16.61
C ALA A 215 2.23 3.49 -17.42
N ASN A 216 3.03 4.29 -16.71
CA ASN A 216 4.05 5.19 -17.25
C ASN A 216 5.33 5.08 -16.39
N PHE A 217 6.51 5.15 -17.01
CA PHE A 217 7.79 4.83 -16.36
C PHE A 217 8.82 5.97 -16.40
N ASP A 218 8.40 7.18 -16.76
CA ASP A 218 9.31 8.26 -17.16
C ASP A 218 9.27 9.49 -16.22
N ASN A 219 8.53 9.43 -15.11
CA ASN A 219 8.46 10.53 -14.14
C ASN A 219 9.76 10.68 -13.31
N ALA A 220 9.86 11.76 -12.53
CA ALA A 220 11.10 12.11 -11.83
C ALA A 220 11.50 11.05 -10.78
N SER A 221 10.56 10.52 -10.00
CA SER A 221 10.85 9.43 -9.05
C SER A 221 11.24 8.13 -9.74
N TYR A 222 10.61 7.75 -10.85
CA TYR A 222 11.02 6.61 -11.67
C TYR A 222 12.46 6.73 -12.15
N ASN A 223 12.86 7.91 -12.62
CA ASN A 223 14.21 8.13 -13.11
C ASN A 223 15.25 8.19 -11.98
N ARG A 224 14.90 8.80 -10.84
CA ARG A 224 15.83 8.95 -9.72
C ARG A 224 16.10 7.63 -8.99
N TYR A 225 15.09 6.79 -8.85
CA TYR A 225 15.15 5.56 -8.06
C TYR A 225 15.04 4.30 -8.92
N GLU A 226 15.40 4.39 -10.20
CA GLU A 226 15.17 3.31 -11.17
C GLU A 226 15.79 1.97 -10.79
N ASN A 227 16.87 1.97 -10.01
CA ASN A 227 17.62 0.80 -9.56
C ASN A 227 18.15 1.00 -8.13
N GLY A 228 18.39 -0.10 -7.42
CA GLY A 228 19.08 -0.10 -6.12
C GLY A 228 18.19 0.17 -4.89
N TYR A 229 16.89 0.43 -5.08
CA TYR A 229 15.93 0.75 -4.02
C TYR A 229 14.83 -0.32 -3.88
N PHE A 230 15.20 -1.60 -3.97
CA PHE A 230 14.30 -2.77 -3.97
C PHE A 230 13.38 -2.84 -5.20
N LEU A 231 12.38 -1.97 -5.33
CA LEU A 231 11.53 -1.91 -6.51
C LEU A 231 12.24 -1.14 -7.63
N THR A 232 12.47 -1.80 -8.76
CA THR A 232 13.12 -1.18 -9.92
C THR A 232 12.12 -0.79 -11.01
N LYS A 233 12.54 0.13 -11.89
CA LYS A 233 11.78 0.50 -13.10
C LYS A 233 11.52 -0.72 -14.00
N ASN A 234 12.49 -1.63 -14.12
CA ASN A 234 12.34 -2.85 -14.93
C ASN A 234 11.35 -3.84 -14.31
N MET A 235 11.35 -3.99 -12.99
CA MET A 235 10.32 -4.78 -12.29
C MET A 235 8.93 -4.23 -12.58
N MET A 236 8.74 -2.91 -12.46
CA MET A 236 7.46 -2.29 -12.78
C MET A 236 7.01 -2.52 -14.23
N LYS A 237 7.91 -2.42 -15.21
CA LYS A 237 7.61 -2.75 -16.60
C LYS A 237 7.17 -4.21 -16.74
N TRP A 238 7.91 -5.13 -16.15
CA TRP A 238 7.60 -6.55 -16.17
C TRP A 238 6.26 -6.89 -15.50
N PHE A 239 5.96 -6.27 -14.36
CA PHE A 239 4.66 -6.42 -13.69
C PHE A 239 3.52 -5.94 -14.57
N TRP A 240 3.64 -4.76 -15.18
CA TRP A 240 2.65 -4.25 -16.12
C TRP A 240 2.51 -5.14 -17.36
N ASP A 241 3.60 -5.69 -17.90
CA ASP A 241 3.55 -6.60 -19.06
C ASP A 241 2.84 -7.91 -18.72
N ASN A 242 3.05 -8.47 -17.52
CA ASN A 242 2.30 -9.64 -17.06
C ASN A 242 0.82 -9.33 -16.79
N TYR A 243 0.50 -8.11 -16.34
CA TYR A 243 -0.87 -7.72 -16.04
C TYR A 243 -1.69 -7.43 -17.30
N THR A 244 -1.15 -6.63 -18.21
CA THR A 244 -1.69 -6.38 -19.57
C THR A 244 -0.69 -5.59 -20.42
N THR A 245 -0.50 -6.01 -21.67
CA THR A 245 0.28 -5.26 -22.69
C THR A 245 -0.60 -4.38 -23.57
N SER A 246 -1.92 -4.43 -23.38
CA SER A 246 -2.88 -3.64 -24.16
C SER A 246 -2.77 -2.16 -23.82
N ALA A 247 -2.49 -1.33 -24.83
CA ALA A 247 -2.44 0.11 -24.67
C ALA A 247 -3.79 0.70 -24.25
N SER A 248 -4.92 0.13 -24.69
CA SER A 248 -6.25 0.56 -24.28
C SER A 248 -6.52 0.23 -22.81
N ASP A 249 -6.07 -0.94 -22.34
CA ASP A 249 -6.24 -1.34 -20.94
C ASP A 249 -5.37 -0.46 -20.04
N ARG A 250 -4.12 -0.21 -20.42
CA ARG A 250 -3.23 0.73 -19.71
C ARG A 250 -3.76 2.17 -19.71
N ASN A 251 -4.60 2.54 -20.68
CA ASN A 251 -5.28 3.83 -20.70
C ASN A 251 -6.62 3.85 -19.96
N ASN A 252 -7.12 2.69 -19.53
CA ASN A 252 -8.35 2.58 -18.76
C ASN A 252 -8.13 3.07 -17.32
N ILE A 253 -9.07 3.86 -16.79
CA ILE A 253 -8.98 4.41 -15.42
C ILE A 253 -9.02 3.34 -14.33
N LEU A 254 -9.50 2.13 -14.64
CA LEU A 254 -9.49 0.99 -13.73
C LEU A 254 -8.11 0.30 -13.62
N ALA A 255 -7.18 0.62 -14.53
CA ALA A 255 -5.78 0.20 -14.48
C ALA A 255 -4.87 1.39 -14.14
N SER A 256 -5.00 2.51 -14.84
CA SER A 256 -4.23 3.74 -14.61
C SER A 256 -5.14 4.86 -14.09
N PRO A 257 -5.56 4.81 -12.80
CA PRO A 257 -6.49 5.80 -12.23
C PRO A 257 -5.94 7.23 -12.27
N LEU A 258 -4.61 7.43 -12.37
CA LEU A 258 -4.02 8.75 -12.59
C LEU A 258 -4.50 9.41 -13.89
N ARG A 259 -4.97 8.63 -14.89
CA ARG A 259 -5.49 9.15 -16.16
C ARG A 259 -6.95 9.59 -16.09
N ALA A 260 -7.64 9.33 -14.98
CA ALA A 260 -9.01 9.79 -14.80
C ALA A 260 -9.12 11.32 -14.88
N THR A 261 -10.22 11.78 -15.46
CA THR A 261 -10.61 13.20 -15.44
C THR A 261 -11.14 13.59 -14.07
N THR A 262 -11.16 14.90 -13.79
CA THR A 262 -11.76 15.43 -12.55
C THR A 262 -13.21 14.96 -12.36
N GLU A 263 -14.02 14.92 -13.41
CA GLU A 263 -15.41 14.45 -13.33
C GLU A 263 -15.48 12.93 -13.05
N GLN A 264 -14.56 12.14 -13.61
CA GLN A 264 -14.48 10.71 -13.31
C GLN A 264 -14.08 10.45 -11.85
N LEU A 265 -13.34 11.36 -11.21
CA LEU A 265 -12.92 11.27 -9.81
C LEU A 265 -13.90 11.92 -8.82
N LYS A 266 -14.83 12.75 -9.29
CA LYS A 266 -15.83 13.37 -8.43
C LYS A 266 -16.68 12.30 -7.73
N GLY A 267 -16.87 12.46 -6.42
CA GLY A 267 -17.61 11.50 -5.60
C GLY A 267 -16.82 10.23 -5.25
N PHE A 268 -15.51 10.17 -5.54
CA PHE A 268 -14.64 9.12 -5.03
C PHE A 268 -14.60 9.16 -3.49
N PRO A 269 -14.44 8.02 -2.80
CA PRO A 269 -14.45 7.98 -1.33
C PRO A 269 -13.29 8.78 -0.71
N GLN A 270 -13.48 9.20 0.54
CA GLN A 270 -12.41 9.86 1.31
C GLN A 270 -11.17 8.95 1.36
N THR A 271 -9.98 9.53 1.23
CA THR A 271 -8.77 8.73 0.94
C THR A 271 -7.55 9.18 1.74
N LEU A 272 -6.81 8.21 2.29
CA LEU A 272 -5.42 8.36 2.72
C LEU A 272 -4.51 7.74 1.65
N ILE A 273 -3.49 8.49 1.22
CA ILE A 273 -2.39 7.98 0.40
C ILE A 273 -1.11 8.11 1.21
N GLN A 274 -0.38 7.01 1.40
CA GLN A 274 0.97 7.04 1.94
C GLN A 274 1.98 6.82 0.82
N THR A 275 3.05 7.61 0.75
CA THR A 275 4.13 7.40 -0.24
C THR A 275 5.48 7.23 0.45
N ALA A 276 6.38 6.49 -0.19
CA ALA A 276 7.76 6.35 0.23
C ALA A 276 8.63 7.39 -0.51
N GLU A 277 9.55 8.04 0.20
CA GLU A 277 10.40 9.08 -0.41
C GLU A 277 11.33 8.55 -1.51
N LEU A 278 11.81 7.30 -1.37
CA LEU A 278 12.77 6.63 -2.24
C LEU A 278 12.12 5.49 -3.03
N ASP A 279 11.02 5.82 -3.72
CA ASP A 279 10.20 4.88 -4.49
C ASP A 279 9.93 5.43 -5.87
N VAL A 280 10.06 4.58 -6.90
CA VAL A 280 9.71 4.92 -8.28
C VAL A 280 8.25 5.37 -8.42
N LEU A 281 7.34 4.84 -7.60
CA LEU A 281 5.91 5.13 -7.61
C LEU A 281 5.50 6.39 -6.83
N ARG A 282 6.46 7.06 -6.17
CA ARG A 282 6.17 8.18 -5.29
C ARG A 282 5.40 9.29 -5.99
N ASP A 283 5.92 9.75 -7.13
CA ASP A 283 5.37 10.94 -7.79
C ASP A 283 3.99 10.68 -8.38
N GLU A 284 3.72 9.46 -8.87
CA GLU A 284 2.39 9.10 -9.39
C GLU A 284 1.35 8.98 -8.28
N GLY A 285 1.70 8.38 -7.14
CA GLY A 285 0.81 8.31 -5.97
C GLY A 285 0.47 9.70 -5.42
N GLU A 286 1.44 10.60 -5.33
CA GLU A 286 1.22 11.99 -4.91
C GLU A 286 0.41 12.79 -5.94
N ALA A 287 0.69 12.60 -7.23
CA ALA A 287 -0.06 13.24 -8.31
C ALA A 287 -1.53 12.79 -8.31
N PHE A 288 -1.80 11.52 -8.03
CA PHE A 288 -3.15 11.01 -7.91
C PHE A 288 -3.89 11.65 -6.73
N GLY A 289 -3.24 11.78 -5.58
CA GLY A 289 -3.81 12.52 -4.44
C GLY A 289 -4.19 13.96 -4.77
N ARG A 290 -3.34 14.68 -5.52
CA ARG A 290 -3.66 16.04 -6.00
C ARG A 290 -4.86 16.05 -6.96
N LYS A 291 -5.00 15.03 -7.82
CA LYS A 291 -6.17 14.90 -8.71
C LYS A 291 -7.46 14.63 -7.94
N LEU A 292 -7.40 13.82 -6.89
CA LEU A 292 -8.53 13.59 -5.99
C LEU A 292 -8.97 14.89 -5.32
N ASP A 293 -8.03 15.64 -4.75
CA ASP A 293 -8.30 16.95 -4.13
C ASP A 293 -8.93 17.94 -5.12
N ALA A 294 -8.37 18.03 -6.33
CA ALA A 294 -8.93 18.86 -7.41
C ALA A 294 -10.34 18.45 -7.85
N ALA A 295 -10.75 17.20 -7.60
CA ALA A 295 -12.10 16.70 -7.84
C ALA A 295 -13.05 16.87 -6.63
N GLY A 296 -12.59 17.53 -5.55
CA GLY A 296 -13.36 17.76 -4.33
C GLY A 296 -13.41 16.58 -3.37
N VAL A 297 -12.52 15.59 -3.54
CA VAL A 297 -12.44 14.42 -2.67
C VAL A 297 -11.63 14.75 -1.42
N PRO A 298 -12.14 14.51 -0.19
CA PRO A 298 -11.33 14.65 1.01
C PRO A 298 -10.18 13.66 0.99
N VAL A 299 -8.95 14.16 0.83
CA VAL A 299 -7.76 13.33 0.67
C VAL A 299 -6.61 13.82 1.55
N THR A 300 -5.91 12.89 2.16
CA THR A 300 -4.65 13.14 2.88
C THR A 300 -3.54 12.40 2.17
N VAL A 301 -2.45 13.09 1.83
CA VAL A 301 -1.26 12.50 1.22
C VAL A 301 -0.09 12.69 2.17
N THR A 302 0.51 11.58 2.62
CA THR A 302 1.62 11.59 3.58
C THR A 302 2.82 10.87 2.99
N ARG A 303 3.89 11.62 2.73
CA ARG A 303 5.19 11.04 2.38
C ARG A 303 5.93 10.65 3.65
N TYR A 304 6.49 9.45 3.68
CA TYR A 304 7.41 9.00 4.72
C TYR A 304 8.85 9.05 4.19
N ASN A 305 9.62 9.98 4.74
CA ASN A 305 11.02 10.16 4.39
C ASN A 305 11.88 8.96 4.80
N GLY A 306 12.95 8.72 4.04
CA GLY A 306 13.89 7.62 4.24
C GLY A 306 13.35 6.22 3.95
N MET A 307 12.09 6.09 3.51
CA MET A 307 11.49 4.79 3.17
C MET A 307 11.62 4.45 1.69
N ILE A 308 11.77 3.16 1.40
CA ILE A 308 11.67 2.54 0.06
C ILE A 308 10.28 1.98 -0.19
N HIS A 309 9.99 1.56 -1.42
CA HIS A 309 8.76 0.83 -1.75
C HIS A 309 8.51 -0.35 -0.79
N ASP A 310 7.24 -0.62 -0.47
CA ASP A 310 6.82 -1.74 0.38
C ASP A 310 7.41 -1.75 1.81
N TYR A 311 7.81 -0.59 2.33
CA TYR A 311 8.37 -0.46 3.68
C TYR A 311 7.49 -1.08 4.78
N GLY A 312 6.17 -0.95 4.69
CA GLY A 312 5.25 -1.59 5.64
C GLY A 312 5.00 -3.07 5.39
N LEU A 313 5.26 -3.57 4.17
CA LEU A 313 5.10 -4.98 3.80
C LEU A 313 6.32 -5.82 4.18
N LEU A 314 7.54 -5.31 3.99
CA LEU A 314 8.77 -6.10 4.14
C LEU A 314 9.02 -6.46 5.60
N ASN A 315 8.94 -7.76 5.93
CA ASN A 315 9.11 -8.23 7.32
C ASN A 315 10.45 -7.84 7.96
N PRO A 316 11.58 -7.81 7.22
CA PRO A 316 12.84 -7.29 7.74
C PRO A 316 12.80 -5.83 8.22
N LEU A 317 11.86 -5.03 7.70
CA LEU A 317 11.68 -3.61 8.08
C LEU A 317 10.58 -3.40 9.14
N SER A 318 9.92 -4.47 9.60
CA SER A 318 8.77 -4.37 10.53
C SER A 318 9.06 -3.64 11.84
N GLN A 319 10.32 -3.60 12.27
CA GLN A 319 10.75 -2.93 13.50
C GLN A 319 11.29 -1.51 13.28
N GLU A 320 11.42 -1.06 12.03
CA GLU A 320 11.81 0.30 11.70
C GLU A 320 10.82 1.29 12.35
N PRO A 321 11.27 2.32 13.09
CA PRO A 321 10.38 3.24 13.79
C PRO A 321 9.35 3.91 12.86
N THR A 322 9.78 4.27 11.66
CA THR A 322 8.91 4.87 10.63
C THR A 322 7.82 3.90 10.18
N VAL A 323 8.14 2.61 10.00
CA VAL A 323 7.15 1.58 9.61
C VAL A 323 6.07 1.44 10.67
N LYS A 324 6.45 1.28 11.94
CA LYS A 324 5.48 1.15 13.04
C LYS A 324 4.54 2.36 13.13
N THR A 325 5.13 3.55 13.05
CA THR A 325 4.37 4.82 13.09
C THR A 325 3.43 4.94 11.90
N ALA A 326 3.90 4.60 10.68
CA ALA A 326 3.11 4.73 9.48
C ALA A 326 1.87 3.83 9.47
N LEU A 327 2.03 2.58 9.93
CA LEU A 327 0.93 1.62 10.01
C LEU A 327 -0.06 1.96 11.13
N GLU A 328 0.44 2.48 12.27
CA GLU A 328 -0.43 2.97 13.34
C GLU A 328 -1.25 4.19 12.87
N GLN A 329 -0.65 5.14 12.16
CA GLN A 329 -1.36 6.28 11.58
C GLN A 329 -2.40 5.86 10.53
N ALA A 330 -2.08 4.88 9.68
CA ALA A 330 -3.04 4.31 8.74
C ALA A 330 -4.22 3.65 9.47
N GLY A 331 -3.94 2.85 10.51
CA GLY A 331 -4.96 2.21 11.33
C GLY A 331 -5.84 3.22 12.07
N ALA A 332 -5.26 4.26 12.65
CA ALA A 332 -6.00 5.31 13.36
C ALA A 332 -6.90 6.12 12.42
N ALA A 333 -6.42 6.45 11.22
CA ALA A 333 -7.26 7.09 10.21
C ALA A 333 -8.43 6.17 9.81
N LEU A 334 -8.16 4.89 9.57
CA LEU A 334 -9.19 3.92 9.23
C LEU A 334 -10.23 3.77 10.35
N HIS A 335 -9.80 3.66 11.60
CA HIS A 335 -10.67 3.61 12.78
C HIS A 335 -11.68 4.76 12.79
N LYS A 336 -11.17 6.00 12.71
CA LYS A 336 -11.97 7.23 12.73
C LYS A 336 -13.05 7.26 11.65
N HIS A 337 -12.77 6.76 10.46
CA HIS A 337 -13.71 6.83 9.33
C HIS A 337 -14.67 5.63 9.26
N LEU A 338 -14.41 4.58 10.05
CA LEU A 338 -15.25 3.38 10.17
C LEU A 338 -16.16 3.37 11.39
N GLU A 339 -16.15 4.44 12.21
CA GLU A 339 -17.18 4.67 13.25
C GLU A 339 -18.59 4.81 12.65
#